data_AF-A0A4Y9IHC6-F1
#
_entry.id   AF-A0A4Y9IHC6-F1
#
_cell.length_a   1.000
_cell.length_b   1.000
_cell.length_c   1.000
_cell.angle_alpha   90.00
_cell.angle_beta   90.00
_cell.angle_gamma   90.00
#
_symmetry.space_group_name_H-M   'P 1'
#
loop_
_entity.id
_entity.type
_entity.pdbx_description
1 polymer ?
#
loop_
_entity_poly.entity_id
_entity_poly.type
_entity_poly.pdbx_seq_one_letter_code
_entity_poly.pdbx_strand_id
1 'polypeptide(L)'
;FLSLGAQFRNDADGDDAKAAQRVVRQWLAKKGITAPHLVMENGSGLSRAERVSAREMAAMLQAAWKGPYSAEYISSLPIAGTDGTMRKRLKTTALRGEAHVKTGTLNTVRAIAGFSRDNNGNSWVV
;
A
#
# COMPACT_ATOMS: atom_id res chain seq x y z
N PHE A 1 10.75 -4.79 -4.74
CA PHE A 1 10.72 -4.05 -6.01
C PHE A 1 11.81 -4.55 -6.94
N LEU A 2 13.10 -4.30 -6.67
CA LEU A 2 14.17 -4.80 -7.52
C LEU A 2 14.20 -6.33 -7.65
N SER A 3 13.96 -7.08 -6.56
CA SER A 3 13.86 -8.54 -6.62
C SER A 3 12.71 -9.04 -7.51
N LEU A 4 11.57 -8.31 -7.52
CA LEU A 4 10.45 -8.60 -8.42
C LEU A 4 10.87 -8.33 -9.88
N GLY A 5 11.59 -7.23 -10.09
CA GLY A 5 12.18 -6.89 -11.38
C GLY A 5 13.11 -7.98 -11.89
N ALA A 6 14.13 -8.33 -11.10
CA ALA A 6 15.11 -9.35 -11.41
C ALA A 6 14.46 -10.71 -11.73
N GLN A 7 13.40 -11.09 -11.01
CA GLN A 7 12.69 -12.35 -11.24
C GLN A 7 11.93 -12.40 -12.57
N PHE A 8 11.40 -11.28 -13.04
CA PHE A 8 10.46 -11.22 -14.18
C PHE A 8 10.98 -10.40 -15.36
N ARG A 9 12.27 -10.08 -15.36
CA ARG A 9 12.94 -9.31 -16.40
C ARG A 9 12.92 -10.05 -17.75
N ASN A 10 12.78 -9.30 -18.83
CA ASN A 10 12.97 -9.78 -20.19
C ASN A 10 13.82 -8.80 -21.01
N ASP A 11 14.11 -9.16 -22.27
CA ASP A 11 15.01 -8.40 -23.16
C ASP A 11 14.52 -6.98 -23.49
N ALA A 12 13.23 -6.69 -23.32
CA ALA A 12 12.67 -5.36 -23.54
C ALA A 12 12.84 -4.43 -22.32
N ASP A 13 13.24 -4.95 -21.16
CA ASP A 13 13.44 -4.15 -19.95
C ASP A 13 14.87 -3.62 -19.83
N GLY A 14 15.03 -2.30 -19.80
CA GLY A 14 16.34 -1.65 -19.64
C GLY A 14 17.04 -2.00 -18.31
N ASP A 15 16.28 -2.23 -17.24
CA ASP A 15 16.77 -2.62 -15.93
C ASP A 15 15.69 -3.32 -15.08
N ASP A 16 16.07 -3.78 -13.88
CA ASP A 16 15.16 -4.45 -12.95
C ASP A 16 14.05 -3.50 -12.44
N ALA A 17 14.29 -2.19 -12.36
CA ALA A 17 13.27 -1.24 -11.95
C ALA A 17 12.18 -1.10 -13.02
N LYS A 18 12.54 -1.02 -14.30
CA LYS A 18 11.61 -1.03 -15.44
C LYS A 18 10.82 -2.33 -15.51
N ALA A 19 11.49 -3.47 -15.31
CA ALA A 19 10.81 -4.77 -15.21
C ALA A 19 9.78 -4.79 -14.07
N ALA A 20 10.15 -4.31 -12.88
CA ALA A 20 9.23 -4.22 -11.74
C ALA A 20 8.03 -3.30 -12.03
N GLN A 21 8.25 -2.13 -12.63
CA GLN A 21 7.16 -1.23 -13.04
C GLN A 21 6.18 -1.92 -13.99
N ARG A 22 6.70 -2.62 -15.02
CA ARG A 22 5.89 -3.36 -15.97
C ARG A 22 5.07 -4.45 -15.28
N VAL A 23 5.70 -5.25 -14.42
CA VAL A 23 5.04 -6.35 -13.70
C VAL A 23 3.94 -5.84 -12.78
N VAL A 24 4.19 -4.77 -12.02
CA VAL A 24 3.18 -4.18 -11.14
C VAL A 24 2.02 -3.60 -11.95
N ARG A 25 2.28 -2.90 -13.06
CA ARG A 25 1.22 -2.37 -13.93
C ARG A 25 0.38 -3.48 -14.57
N GLN A 26 1.00 -4.56 -15.01
CA GLN A 26 0.28 -5.73 -15.52
C GLN A 26 -0.59 -6.38 -14.43
N TRP A 27 -0.08 -6.47 -13.20
CA TRP A 27 -0.86 -6.98 -12.07
C TRP A 27 -2.08 -6.10 -11.76
N LEU A 28 -1.91 -4.77 -11.74
CA LEU A 28 -3.02 -3.83 -11.55
C LEU A 28 -4.08 -3.98 -12.65
N ALA A 29 -3.65 -4.08 -13.91
CA ALA A 29 -4.55 -4.29 -15.05
C ALA A 29 -5.33 -5.61 -14.93
N LYS A 30 -4.68 -6.70 -14.53
CA LYS A 30 -5.34 -8.00 -14.26
C LYS A 30 -6.38 -7.92 -13.14
N LYS A 31 -6.23 -6.97 -12.21
CA LYS A 31 -7.19 -6.70 -11.13
C LYS A 31 -8.27 -5.68 -11.54
N GLY A 32 -8.26 -5.19 -12.78
CA GLY A 32 -9.19 -4.16 -13.25
C GLY A 32 -8.93 -2.78 -12.61
N ILE A 33 -7.73 -2.54 -12.08
CA ILE A 33 -7.36 -1.29 -11.44
C ILE A 33 -6.66 -0.39 -12.46
N THR A 34 -7.32 0.70 -12.83
CA THR A 34 -6.71 1.76 -13.62
C THR A 34 -6.07 2.78 -12.68
N ALA A 35 -4.76 2.98 -12.80
CA ALA A 35 -4.00 3.92 -11.98
C ALA A 35 -3.18 4.90 -12.85
N PRO A 36 -3.85 5.85 -13.53
CA PRO A 36 -3.18 6.76 -14.46
C PRO A 36 -2.22 7.75 -13.75
N HIS A 37 -2.42 8.03 -12.47
CA HIS A 37 -1.56 8.93 -11.69
C HIS A 37 -0.44 8.18 -10.95
N LEU A 38 -0.39 6.85 -11.06
CA LEU A 38 0.62 6.04 -10.42
C LEU A 38 1.98 6.24 -11.11
N VAL A 39 2.92 6.84 -10.40
CA VAL A 39 4.34 6.93 -10.75
C VAL A 39 5.10 6.12 -9.71
N MET A 40 5.86 5.12 -10.16
CA MET A 40 6.67 4.23 -9.33
C MET A 40 8.11 4.24 -9.79
N GLU A 41 9.04 4.80 -9.02
CA GLU A 41 10.49 4.71 -9.27
C GLU A 41 11.15 3.62 -8.43
N ASN A 42 10.60 3.35 -7.25
CA ASN A 42 11.03 2.28 -6.36
C ASN A 42 9.86 1.70 -5.55
N GLY A 43 10.15 0.74 -4.67
CA GLY A 43 9.15 0.11 -3.82
C GLY A 43 9.10 0.61 -2.37
N SER A 44 9.95 1.56 -1.98
CA SER A 44 10.02 2.05 -0.60
C SER A 44 9.23 3.34 -0.40
N GLY A 45 8.94 4.07 -1.48
CA GLY A 45 8.29 5.39 -1.41
C GLY A 45 9.24 6.51 -1.00
N LEU A 46 10.56 6.31 -1.14
CA LEU A 46 11.57 7.34 -0.81
C LEU A 46 11.80 8.34 -1.95
N SER A 47 11.36 8.04 -3.17
CA SER A 47 11.48 9.00 -4.27
C SER A 47 10.44 10.11 -4.11
N ARG A 48 10.87 11.35 -4.39
CA ARG A 48 9.98 12.52 -4.44
C ARG A 48 9.16 12.60 -5.72
N ALA A 49 9.45 11.76 -6.71
CA ALA A 49 8.67 11.66 -7.95
C ALA A 49 7.53 10.65 -7.83
N GLU A 50 7.52 9.80 -6.80
CA GLU A 50 6.44 8.84 -6.52
C GLU A 50 5.09 9.55 -6.43
N ARG A 51 4.08 9.04 -7.14
CA ARG A 51 2.72 9.59 -7.11
C ARG A 51 1.72 8.45 -7.07
N VAL A 52 0.67 8.65 -6.29
CA VAL A 52 -0.52 7.81 -6.28
C VAL A 52 -1.65 8.65 -5.68
N SER A 53 -2.84 8.58 -6.28
CA SER A 53 -4.02 9.23 -5.72
C SER A 53 -4.62 8.38 -4.58
N ALA A 54 -5.36 9.03 -3.67
CA ALA A 54 -6.07 8.32 -2.61
C ALA A 54 -7.05 7.26 -3.17
N ARG A 55 -7.69 7.55 -4.31
CA ARG A 55 -8.63 6.62 -4.95
C ARG A 55 -7.93 5.39 -5.53
N GLU A 56 -6.76 5.56 -6.15
CA GLU A 56 -5.95 4.44 -6.65
C GLU A 56 -5.43 3.59 -5.50
N MET A 57 -4.94 4.21 -4.42
CA MET A 57 -4.53 3.51 -3.20
C MET A 57 -5.71 2.72 -2.60
N ALA A 58 -6.89 3.33 -2.52
CA ALA A 58 -8.08 2.66 -2.02
C ALA A 58 -8.48 1.46 -2.87
N ALA A 59 -8.41 1.57 -4.21
CA ALA A 59 -8.67 0.46 -5.12
C ALA A 59 -7.67 -0.71 -4.90
N MET A 60 -6.39 -0.40 -4.69
CA MET A 60 -5.37 -1.40 -4.38
C MET A 60 -5.66 -2.10 -3.04
N LEU A 61 -6.02 -1.35 -1.99
CA LEU A 61 -6.37 -1.92 -0.68
C LEU A 61 -7.63 -2.77 -0.75
N GLN A 62 -8.65 -2.38 -1.50
CA GLN A 62 -9.84 -3.21 -1.73
C GLN A 62 -9.50 -4.52 -2.46
N ALA A 63 -8.58 -4.48 -3.42
CA ALA A 63 -8.12 -5.69 -4.10
C ALA A 63 -7.29 -6.59 -3.18
N ALA A 64 -6.51 -6.01 -2.26
CA ALA A 64 -5.79 -6.75 -1.22
C ALA A 64 -6.75 -7.42 -0.23
N TRP A 65 -7.78 -6.69 0.20
CA TRP A 65 -8.83 -7.21 1.11
C TRP A 65 -9.55 -8.43 0.53
N LYS A 66 -9.85 -8.41 -0.77
CA LYS A 66 -10.52 -9.53 -1.49
C LYS A 66 -9.54 -10.63 -1.92
N GLY A 67 -8.24 -10.46 -1.68
CA GLY A 67 -7.21 -11.40 -2.11
C GLY A 67 -7.10 -12.61 -1.18
N PRO A 68 -6.50 -13.72 -1.66
CA PRO A 68 -6.28 -14.92 -0.85
C PRO A 68 -5.30 -14.70 0.31
N TYR A 69 -4.48 -13.64 0.25
CA TYR A 69 -3.48 -13.28 1.26
C TYR A 69 -3.92 -12.09 2.13
N SER A 70 -5.23 -11.85 2.23
CA SER A 70 -5.77 -10.67 2.91
C SER A 70 -5.40 -10.65 4.39
N ALA A 71 -5.51 -11.79 5.08
CA ALA A 71 -5.19 -11.92 6.50
C ALA A 71 -3.72 -11.59 6.78
N GLU A 72 -2.80 -12.17 6.02
CA GLU A 72 -1.37 -11.93 6.14
C GLU A 72 -1.03 -10.48 5.83
N TYR A 73 -1.61 -9.92 4.76
CA TYR A 73 -1.38 -8.53 4.39
C TYR A 73 -1.85 -7.57 5.49
N ILE A 74 -3.06 -7.73 6.00
CA ILE A 74 -3.62 -6.89 7.07
C ILE A 74 -2.78 -7.03 8.36
N SER A 75 -2.37 -8.26 8.72
CA SER A 75 -1.54 -8.50 9.90
C SER A 75 -0.14 -7.88 9.81
N SER A 76 0.35 -7.63 8.59
CA SER A 76 1.65 -6.98 8.38
C SER A 76 1.62 -5.47 8.64
N LEU A 77 0.43 -4.88 8.70
CA LEU A 77 0.25 -3.44 8.90
C LEU A 77 0.26 -3.08 10.40
N PRO A 78 0.93 -1.99 10.79
CA PRO A 78 0.90 -1.50 12.16
C PRO A 78 -0.50 -1.24 12.71
N ILE A 79 -0.74 -1.64 13.95
CA ILE A 79 -1.99 -1.50 14.69
C ILE A 79 -2.01 -0.17 15.47
N ALA A 80 -3.09 0.59 15.30
CA ALA A 80 -3.34 1.85 16.00
C ALA A 80 -3.21 1.71 17.52
N GLY A 81 -2.31 2.51 18.10
CA GLY A 81 -2.08 2.56 19.55
C GLY A 81 -1.30 1.37 20.12
N THR A 82 -0.84 0.43 19.29
CA THR A 82 -0.24 -0.84 19.74
C THR A 82 1.19 -1.01 19.26
N ASP A 83 1.48 -0.97 17.95
CA ASP A 83 2.80 -1.34 17.43
C ASP A 83 3.28 -0.49 16.23
N GLY A 84 4.48 -0.84 15.74
CA GLY A 84 5.09 -0.18 14.59
C GLY A 84 5.13 1.35 14.68
N THR A 85 4.82 2.00 13.57
CA THR A 85 4.76 3.46 13.46
C THR A 85 3.46 4.07 14.02
N MET A 86 2.49 3.21 14.37
CA MET A 86 1.20 3.59 14.95
C MET A 86 1.15 3.46 16.47
N ARG A 87 2.18 2.88 17.11
CA ARG A 87 2.26 2.59 18.55
C ARG A 87 1.87 3.75 19.45
N LYS A 88 2.24 4.99 19.10
CA LYS A 88 1.96 6.21 19.89
C LYS A 88 0.78 7.03 19.36
N ARG A 89 0.09 6.59 18.30
CA ARG A 89 -0.97 7.34 17.61
C ARG A 89 -2.33 6.74 17.95
N LEU A 90 -3.35 7.60 18.08
CA LEU A 90 -4.75 7.19 18.33
C LEU A 90 -4.96 6.31 19.58
N LYS A 91 -4.08 6.41 20.58
CA LYS A 91 -4.13 5.57 21.79
C LYS A 91 -5.38 5.80 22.66
N THR A 92 -5.95 6.99 22.60
CA THR A 92 -7.05 7.44 23.46
C THR A 92 -8.33 7.66 22.65
N THR A 93 -8.45 7.00 21.50
CA THR A 93 -9.64 7.06 20.63
C THR A 93 -10.24 5.68 20.50
N ALA A 94 -11.48 5.61 19.97
CA ALA A 94 -12.14 4.34 19.65
C ALA A 94 -11.40 3.50 18.58
N LEU A 95 -10.38 4.05 17.92
CA LEU A 95 -9.61 3.35 16.89
C LEU A 95 -8.44 2.53 17.45
N ARG A 96 -8.16 2.59 18.76
CA ARG A 96 -7.08 1.79 19.35
C ARG A 96 -7.39 0.30 19.18
N GLY A 97 -6.49 -0.43 18.50
CA GLY A 97 -6.70 -1.84 18.16
C GLY A 97 -7.60 -2.09 16.95
N GLU A 98 -8.36 -1.10 16.50
CA GLU A 98 -9.37 -1.25 15.43
C GLU A 98 -8.89 -0.76 14.06
N ALA A 99 -7.63 -0.33 13.93
CA ALA A 99 -7.07 0.13 12.66
C ALA A 99 -5.67 -0.42 12.39
N HIS A 100 -5.49 -0.94 11.17
CA HIS A 100 -4.28 -1.53 10.63
C HIS A 100 -3.78 -0.65 9.48
N VAL A 101 -2.72 0.12 9.71
CA VAL A 101 -2.37 1.26 8.86
C VAL A 101 -0.88 1.33 8.58
N LYS A 102 -0.52 1.39 7.30
CA LYS A 102 0.82 1.81 6.88
C LYS A 102 0.93 3.33 6.93
N THR A 103 1.99 3.81 7.55
CA THR A 103 2.34 5.24 7.53
C THR A 103 3.40 5.56 6.46
N GLY A 104 3.30 6.73 5.85
CA GLY A 104 4.30 7.35 4.99
C GLY A 104 4.75 8.71 5.55
N THR A 105 6.05 9.00 5.50
CA THR A 105 6.62 10.26 5.98
C THR A 105 7.87 10.61 5.20
N LEU A 106 7.89 11.81 4.64
CA LEU A 106 9.07 12.50 4.13
C LEU A 106 9.00 13.96 4.57
N ASN A 107 10.04 14.75 4.33
CA ASN A 107 9.94 16.21 4.49
C ASN A 107 8.78 16.72 3.62
N THR A 108 7.88 17.48 4.24
CA THR A 108 6.62 18.03 3.70
C THR A 108 5.56 17.01 3.25
N VAL A 109 5.73 15.71 3.56
CA VAL A 109 4.77 14.66 3.20
C VAL A 109 4.33 13.87 4.44
N ARG A 110 3.03 13.72 4.61
CA ARG A 110 2.40 12.81 5.57
C ARG A 110 1.33 12.02 4.85
N ALA A 111 1.34 10.70 5.00
CA ALA A 111 0.34 9.83 4.44
C ALA A 111 0.03 8.67 5.39
N ILE A 112 -1.20 8.19 5.32
CA ILE A 112 -1.64 6.93 5.91
C ILE A 112 -2.46 6.18 4.86
N ALA A 113 -2.41 4.86 4.91
CA ALA A 113 -3.23 3.99 4.09
C ALA A 113 -3.43 2.65 4.80
N GLY A 114 -4.63 2.09 4.79
CA GLY A 114 -4.90 0.79 5.38
C GLY A 114 -6.37 0.49 5.60
N PHE A 115 -6.66 -0.15 6.73
CA PHE A 115 -8.00 -0.57 7.10
C PHE A 115 -8.37 -0.09 8.50
N SER A 116 -9.63 0.24 8.71
CA SER A 116 -10.22 0.46 10.03
C SER A 116 -11.50 -0.34 10.18
N ARG A 117 -11.92 -0.56 11.42
CA ARG A 117 -13.19 -1.18 11.77
C ARG A 117 -14.05 -0.19 12.56
N ASP A 118 -15.32 -0.10 12.20
CA ASP A 118 -16.28 0.72 12.94
C ASP A 118 -16.97 -0.08 14.07
N ASN A 119 -17.74 0.63 14.91
CA ASN A 119 -18.45 0.03 16.04
C ASN A 119 -19.55 -0.97 15.62
N ASN A 120 -19.98 -0.94 14.36
CA ASN A 120 -20.95 -1.90 13.80
C ASN A 120 -20.24 -3.13 13.22
N GLY A 121 -18.90 -3.17 13.28
CA GLY A 121 -18.08 -4.25 12.78
C GLY A 121 -17.75 -4.17 11.29
N ASN A 122 -18.12 -3.09 10.59
CA ASN A 122 -17.78 -2.91 9.18
C ASN A 122 -16.32 -2.50 9.02
N SER A 123 -15.66 -3.06 8.00
CA SER A 123 -14.30 -2.69 7.64
C SER A 123 -14.28 -1.65 6.53
N TRP A 124 -13.46 -0.61 6.74
CA TRP A 124 -13.31 0.52 5.84
C TRP A 124 -11.88 0.61 5.35
N VAL A 125 -11.72 1.03 4.10
CA VAL A 125 -10.42 1.44 3.55
C VAL A 125 -10.18 2.90 3.93
N VAL A 126 -8.99 3.18 4.44
CA VAL A 126 -8.55 4.52 4.89
C VAL A 126 -7.25 4.94 4.23
#